data_AF-A0A934MGT8-F1
#
_entry.id   AF-A0A934MGT8-F1
#
_cell.length_a   1.000
_cell.length_b   1.000
_cell.length_c   1.000
_cell.angle_alpha   90.00
_cell.angle_beta   90.00
_cell.angle_gamma   90.00
#
_symmetry.space_group_name_H-M   'P 1'
#
loop_
_entity.id
_entity.type
_entity.pdbx_description
1 polymer ?
#
loop_
_entity_poly.entity_id
_entity_poly.type
_entity_poly.pdbx_seq_one_letter_code
_entity_poly.pdbx_strand_id
1 'polypeptide(L)'
;MDRRQFTFGALAMPALSLAGPAAAADTVRMRDLYNKDLSFSDYAEAHAGERIAVAGFMAPPLKAEATFFVLTKRPLAVCPFCESEAEWPDDILAIYTKRAIVVVPFNVRIVTRGMLELGTFRDPETGFLSRVRLADASYDRA
;
A
#
# COMPACT_ATOMS: atom_id res chain seq x y z
N MET A 1 36.76 56.40 -26.79
CA MET A 1 35.29 56.35 -26.98
C MET A 1 34.93 54.92 -27.31
N ASP A 2 34.15 54.31 -26.43
CA ASP A 2 34.12 52.87 -26.22
C ASP A 2 33.25 52.09 -27.22
N ARG A 3 33.61 50.83 -27.35
CA ARG A 3 33.28 49.89 -28.43
C ARG A 3 32.12 48.97 -28.04
N ARG A 4 31.25 48.71 -29.04
CA ARG A 4 30.63 47.41 -29.38
C ARG A 4 29.40 46.92 -28.58
N GLN A 5 28.30 46.90 -29.34
CA GLN A 5 27.34 45.80 -29.53
C GLN A 5 27.61 44.49 -28.75
N PHE A 6 26.60 43.98 -28.04
CA PHE A 6 26.37 42.53 -27.91
C PHE A 6 24.87 42.20 -27.88
N THR A 7 24.51 41.35 -28.83
CA THR A 7 23.24 40.65 -29.06
C THR A 7 23.22 39.29 -28.36
N PHE A 8 22.00 38.72 -28.22
CA PHE A 8 21.66 37.32 -27.87
C PHE A 8 21.83 36.95 -26.39
N GLY A 9 20.90 36.32 -25.69
CA GLY A 9 19.78 35.48 -26.11
C GLY A 9 19.94 34.12 -25.43
N ALA A 10 19.10 33.82 -24.42
CA ALA A 10 18.67 32.47 -24.01
C ALA A 10 17.74 32.59 -22.79
N LEU A 11 16.43 32.40 -23.01
CA LEU A 11 15.45 32.17 -21.95
C LEU A 11 15.84 30.90 -21.19
N ALA A 12 16.14 31.02 -19.90
CA ALA A 12 16.13 29.89 -18.98
C ALA A 12 14.66 29.64 -18.57
N MET A 13 14.02 28.62 -19.14
CA MET A 13 12.75 28.10 -18.65
C MET A 13 13.02 27.19 -17.44
N PRO A 14 12.53 27.50 -16.23
CA PRO A 14 12.47 26.52 -15.17
C PRO A 14 11.32 25.56 -15.49
N ALA A 15 11.65 24.31 -15.84
CA ALA A 15 10.68 23.23 -15.87
C ALA A 15 10.25 22.93 -14.43
N LEU A 16 9.22 23.63 -13.97
CA LEU A 16 8.54 23.37 -12.72
C LEU A 16 7.74 22.08 -12.91
N SER A 17 8.35 20.95 -12.52
CA SER A 17 7.66 19.66 -12.46
C SER A 17 6.48 19.78 -11.51
N LEU A 18 5.28 19.91 -12.08
CA LEU A 18 4.01 19.82 -11.36
C LEU A 18 3.89 18.40 -10.81
N ALA A 19 4.30 18.20 -9.56
CA ALA A 19 3.80 17.09 -8.76
C ALA A 19 2.30 17.33 -8.54
N GLY A 20 1.48 16.77 -9.43
CA GLY A 20 0.03 16.83 -9.31
C GLY A 20 -0.45 16.21 -7.98
N PRO A 21 -1.58 16.67 -7.44
CA PRO A 21 -2.11 16.12 -6.20
C PRO A 21 -2.41 14.64 -6.45
N ALA A 22 -1.87 13.77 -5.59
CA ALA A 22 -2.30 12.38 -5.57
C ALA A 22 -3.81 12.39 -5.31
N ALA A 23 -4.60 12.05 -6.34
CA ALA A 23 -6.04 11.90 -6.20
C ALA A 23 -6.29 11.05 -4.96
N ALA A 24 -7.11 11.56 -4.04
CA ALA A 24 -7.53 10.82 -2.87
C ALA A 24 -8.35 9.64 -3.37
N ALA A 25 -7.68 8.52 -3.68
CA ALA A 25 -8.35 7.29 -4.02
C ALA A 25 -9.33 6.98 -2.88
N ASP A 26 -10.61 6.82 -3.23
CA ASP A 26 -11.66 6.44 -2.30
C ASP A 26 -11.20 5.19 -1.54
N THR A 27 -11.38 5.21 -0.23
CA THR A 27 -10.92 4.12 0.63
C THR A 27 -11.82 2.90 0.44
N VAL A 28 -11.31 1.86 -0.23
CA VAL A 28 -12.02 0.60 -0.43
C VAL A 28 -12.05 -0.20 0.88
N ARG A 29 -13.15 -0.93 1.10
CA ARG A 29 -13.24 -1.85 2.23
C ARG A 29 -12.60 -3.16 1.82
N MET A 30 -11.83 -3.75 2.73
CA MET A 30 -11.15 -5.01 2.50
C MET A 30 -12.06 -6.15 2.00
N ARG A 31 -13.28 -6.27 2.55
CA ARG A 31 -14.27 -7.27 2.10
C ARG A 31 -14.70 -7.08 0.64
N ASP A 32 -14.59 -5.86 0.10
CA ASP A 32 -15.04 -5.54 -1.26
C ASP A 32 -14.01 -6.03 -2.30
N LEU A 33 -12.86 -6.56 -1.85
CA LEU A 33 -11.86 -7.22 -2.68
C LEU A 33 -12.20 -8.69 -2.98
N TYR A 34 -13.25 -9.21 -2.36
CA TYR A 34 -13.67 -10.60 -2.47
C TYR A 34 -15.16 -10.71 -2.82
N ASN A 35 -15.49 -11.75 -3.59
CA ASN A 35 -16.84 -12.25 -3.71
C ASN A 35 -17.21 -13.12 -2.49
N LYS A 36 -18.49 -13.52 -2.37
CA LYS A 36 -18.98 -14.34 -1.26
C LYS A 36 -18.33 -15.72 -1.16
N ASP A 37 -17.77 -16.22 -2.25
CA ASP A 37 -17.06 -17.50 -2.35
C ASP A 37 -15.53 -17.37 -2.17
N LEU A 38 -15.06 -16.18 -1.76
CA LEU A 38 -13.63 -15.83 -1.60
C LEU A 38 -12.82 -15.81 -2.91
N SER A 39 -13.48 -15.84 -4.08
CA SER A 39 -12.84 -15.42 -5.34
C SER A 39 -12.58 -13.91 -5.32
N PHE A 40 -11.64 -13.43 -6.15
CA PHE A 40 -11.39 -12.00 -6.28
C PHE A 40 -12.60 -11.31 -6.89
N SER A 41 -12.97 -10.15 -6.34
CA SER A 41 -14.09 -9.38 -6.87
C SER A 41 -13.73 -8.71 -8.20
N ASP A 42 -14.75 -8.32 -8.97
CA ASP A 42 -14.58 -7.54 -10.20
C ASP A 42 -13.79 -6.25 -9.94
N TYR A 43 -14.00 -5.63 -8.77
CA TYR A 43 -13.22 -4.46 -8.34
C TYR A 43 -11.74 -4.82 -8.16
N ALA A 44 -11.44 -5.91 -7.46
CA ALA A 44 -10.06 -6.32 -7.22
C ALA A 44 -9.34 -6.59 -8.54
N GLU A 45 -9.98 -7.32 -9.45
CA GLU A 45 -9.40 -7.64 -10.76
C GLU A 45 -9.21 -6.40 -11.63
N ALA A 46 -10.18 -5.49 -11.66
CA ALA A 46 -10.12 -4.25 -12.43
C ALA A 46 -9.02 -3.28 -11.94
N HIS A 47 -8.70 -3.31 -10.64
CA HIS A 47 -7.68 -2.44 -10.03
C HIS A 47 -6.36 -3.17 -9.75
N ALA A 48 -6.16 -4.39 -10.25
CA ALA A 48 -4.91 -5.12 -10.10
C ALA A 48 -3.76 -4.35 -10.78
N GLY A 49 -2.69 -4.09 -10.04
CA GLY A 49 -1.57 -3.25 -10.48
C GLY A 49 -1.78 -1.74 -10.26
N GLU A 50 -2.95 -1.31 -9.78
CA GLU A 50 -3.22 0.10 -9.48
C GLU A 50 -3.02 0.44 -8.00
N ARG A 51 -2.85 1.74 -7.71
CA ARG A 51 -2.78 2.22 -6.33
C ARG A 51 -4.17 2.37 -5.74
N ILE A 52 -4.47 1.60 -4.70
CA ILE A 52 -5.72 1.69 -3.93
C ILE A 52 -5.46 2.13 -2.49
N ALA A 53 -6.51 2.50 -1.77
CA ALA A 53 -6.47 2.84 -0.35
C ALA A 53 -7.38 1.91 0.46
N VAL A 54 -6.86 1.31 1.52
CA VAL A 54 -7.62 0.40 2.40
C VAL A 54 -7.49 0.87 3.85
N ALA A 55 -8.61 0.99 4.55
CA ALA A 55 -8.62 1.27 5.98
C ALA A 55 -8.64 -0.01 6.82
N GLY A 56 -7.88 -0.01 7.92
CA GLY A 56 -7.82 -1.14 8.83
C GLY A 56 -6.98 -0.85 10.07
N PHE A 57 -6.51 -1.91 10.70
CA PHE A 57 -5.68 -1.87 11.90
C PHE A 57 -4.38 -2.63 11.63
N MET A 58 -3.27 -2.14 12.16
CA MET A 58 -1.99 -2.81 12.05
C MET A 58 -1.94 -3.97 13.05
N ALA A 59 -1.81 -5.20 12.57
CA ALA A 59 -1.43 -6.32 13.43
C ALA A 59 0.01 -6.08 13.93
N PRO A 60 0.30 -6.30 15.23
CA PRO A 60 1.64 -6.10 15.77
C PRO A 60 2.69 -6.94 15.01
N PRO A 61 3.74 -6.31 14.44
CA PRO A 61 4.76 -7.04 13.69
C PRO A 61 5.61 -7.93 14.61
N LEU A 62 6.06 -9.07 14.10
CA LEU A 62 6.86 -10.05 14.88
C LEU A 62 8.32 -9.62 15.09
N LYS A 63 8.85 -8.78 14.20
CA LYS A 63 10.24 -8.31 14.23
C LYS A 63 10.26 -6.78 14.31
N ALA A 64 11.20 -6.25 15.09
CA ALA A 64 11.54 -4.85 15.03
C ALA A 64 12.05 -4.50 13.62
N GLU A 65 11.74 -3.31 13.13
CA GLU A 65 12.17 -2.80 11.82
C GLU A 65 11.65 -3.58 10.60
N ALA A 66 10.58 -4.34 10.75
CA ALA A 66 9.94 -5.01 9.61
C ALA A 66 9.50 -4.00 8.53
N THR A 67 9.61 -4.41 7.27
CA THR A 67 9.02 -3.73 6.11
C THR A 67 7.66 -4.31 5.72
N PHE A 68 7.18 -5.28 6.51
CA PHE A 68 5.94 -6.02 6.31
C PHE A 68 5.03 -5.96 7.54
N PHE A 69 3.72 -5.85 7.33
CA PHE A 69 2.70 -6.07 8.35
C PHE A 69 1.39 -6.59 7.75
N VAL A 70 0.53 -7.12 8.60
CA VAL A 70 -0.84 -7.52 8.20
C VAL A 70 -1.82 -6.43 8.61
N LEU A 71 -2.58 -5.92 7.64
CA LEU A 71 -3.69 -5.01 7.86
C LEU A 71 -4.95 -5.81 8.13
N THR A 72 -5.66 -5.52 9.21
CA THR A 72 -6.82 -6.29 9.65
C THR A 72 -8.08 -5.42 9.69
N LYS A 73 -9.26 -6.02 9.50
CA LYS A 73 -10.55 -5.30 9.52
C LYS A 73 -10.91 -4.78 10.91
N ARG A 74 -10.47 -5.51 11.93
CA ARG A 74 -10.74 -5.27 13.34
C ARG A 74 -9.41 -5.25 14.12
N PRO A 75 -9.34 -4.52 15.26
CA PRO A 75 -8.17 -4.56 16.13
C PRO A 75 -7.84 -5.99 16.55
N LEU A 76 -6.61 -6.43 16.31
CA LEU A 76 -6.10 -7.73 16.75
C LEU A 76 -4.80 -7.53 17.51
N ALA A 77 -4.71 -8.12 18.70
CA ALA A 77 -3.50 -8.07 19.52
C ALA A 77 -2.41 -9.05 19.05
N VAL A 78 -2.76 -10.01 18.18
CA VAL A 78 -1.87 -11.03 17.61
C VAL A 78 -2.15 -11.14 16.12
N CYS A 79 -1.10 -11.27 15.31
CA CYS A 79 -1.21 -11.50 13.88
C CYS A 79 -1.77 -12.91 13.59
N PRO A 80 -2.89 -13.04 12.86
CA PRO A 80 -3.34 -14.35 12.37
C PRO A 80 -2.39 -14.80 11.26
N PHE A 81 -1.63 -15.87 11.51
CA PHE A 81 -0.83 -16.50 10.47
C PHE A 81 -1.71 -17.50 9.72
N CYS A 82 -1.78 -17.35 8.41
CA CYS A 82 -2.37 -18.34 7.52
C CYS A 82 -1.24 -19.26 7.02
N GLU A 83 -1.36 -20.57 7.26
CA GLU A 83 -0.34 -21.52 6.81
C GLU A 83 -0.56 -21.92 5.34
N SER A 84 -1.84 -21.98 4.91
CA SER A 84 -2.27 -22.37 3.57
C SER A 84 -3.22 -21.36 2.91
N GLU A 85 -3.39 -21.47 1.57
CA GLU A 85 -4.32 -20.61 0.81
C GLU A 85 -5.79 -20.81 1.22
N ALA A 86 -6.17 -22.06 1.56
CA ALA A 86 -7.53 -22.40 1.97
C ALA A 86 -7.93 -21.77 3.31
N GLU A 87 -6.95 -21.34 4.12
CA GLU A 87 -7.17 -20.71 5.42
C GLU A 87 -7.12 -19.17 5.35
N TRP A 88 -6.94 -18.60 4.16
CA TRP A 88 -6.85 -17.16 3.96
C TRP A 88 -8.23 -16.49 4.15
N PRO A 89 -8.40 -15.55 5.09
CA PRO A 89 -9.67 -14.87 5.32
C PRO A 89 -9.86 -13.65 4.40
N ASP A 90 -11.10 -13.17 4.27
CA ASP A 90 -11.47 -11.98 3.49
C ASP A 90 -11.27 -10.65 4.25
N ASP A 91 -10.71 -10.71 5.45
CA ASP A 91 -10.65 -9.60 6.39
C ASP A 91 -9.22 -9.26 6.86
N ILE A 92 -8.22 -9.71 6.10
CA ILE A 92 -6.82 -9.30 6.23
C ILE A 92 -6.16 -9.02 4.87
N LEU A 93 -5.16 -8.12 4.87
CA LEU A 93 -4.31 -7.82 3.72
C LEU A 93 -2.83 -7.87 4.11
N ALA A 94 -2.00 -8.43 3.24
CA ALA A 94 -0.54 -8.32 3.35
C ALA A 94 -0.08 -6.94 2.90
N ILE A 95 0.69 -6.23 3.73
CA ILE A 95 1.22 -4.90 3.39
C ILE A 95 2.73 -4.94 3.35
N TYR A 96 3.28 -4.52 2.21
CA TYR A 96 4.72 -4.39 1.98
C TYR A 96 5.08 -2.93 1.75
N THR A 97 6.05 -2.45 2.53
CA THR A 97 6.52 -1.06 2.52
C THR A 97 7.97 -1.00 2.07
N LYS A 98 8.41 0.13 1.50
CA LYS A 98 9.81 0.30 1.07
C LYS A 98 10.79 0.56 2.21
N ARG A 99 10.29 0.95 3.38
CA ARG A 99 11.07 1.40 4.52
C ARG A 99 10.55 0.72 5.78
N ALA A 100 11.40 0.59 6.80
CA ALA A 100 11.00 0.03 8.09
C ALA A 100 9.73 0.73 8.63
N ILE A 101 8.80 -0.09 9.11
CA ILE A 101 7.50 0.35 9.61
C ILE A 101 7.68 0.99 10.99
N VAL A 102 7.01 2.13 11.18
CA VAL A 102 6.76 2.69 12.51
C VAL A 102 5.48 2.05 13.04
N VAL A 103 5.62 1.25 14.10
CA VAL A 103 4.50 0.48 14.66
C VAL A 103 3.41 1.43 15.16
N VAL A 104 2.20 1.24 14.64
CA VAL A 104 0.98 1.91 15.13
C VAL A 104 0.26 0.95 16.08
N PRO A 105 -0.21 1.42 17.26
CA PRO A 105 -0.97 0.57 18.17
C PRO A 105 -2.17 -0.10 17.49
N PHE A 106 -2.41 -1.39 17.75
CA PHE A 106 -3.43 -2.19 17.07
C PHE A 106 -4.87 -1.68 17.25
N ASN A 107 -5.12 -0.78 18.20
CA ASN A 107 -6.40 -0.13 18.44
C ASN A 107 -6.57 1.21 17.70
N VAL A 108 -5.55 1.65 16.96
CA VAL A 108 -5.58 2.86 16.13
C VAL A 108 -5.83 2.47 14.68
N ARG A 109 -6.83 3.09 14.06
CA ARG A 109 -7.15 2.89 12.65
C ARG A 109 -6.16 3.64 11.76
N ILE A 110 -5.74 3.00 10.68
CA ILE A 110 -4.88 3.56 9.65
C ILE A 110 -5.53 3.45 8.28
N VAL A 111 -5.11 4.30 7.35
CA VAL A 111 -5.35 4.15 5.91
C VAL A 111 -4.04 3.79 5.25
N THR A 112 -4.01 2.64 4.58
CA THR A 112 -2.85 2.15 3.84
C THR A 112 -3.09 2.32 2.35
N ARG A 113 -2.12 2.92 1.65
CA ARG A 113 -2.13 3.15 0.21
C ARG A 113 -0.98 2.40 -0.42
N GLY A 114 -1.24 1.59 -1.43
CA GLY A 114 -0.22 0.81 -2.13
C GLY A 114 -0.75 0.20 -3.42
N MET A 115 0.14 -0.43 -4.17
CA MET A 115 -0.18 -1.12 -5.42
C MET A 115 -0.88 -2.44 -5.11
N LEU A 116 -2.10 -2.63 -5.62
CA LEU A 116 -2.86 -3.86 -5.43
C LEU A 116 -2.21 -5.00 -6.21
N GLU A 117 -1.80 -6.03 -5.51
CA GLU A 117 -1.30 -7.26 -6.12
C GLU A 117 -2.18 -8.44 -5.70
N LEU A 118 -2.65 -9.21 -6.69
CA LEU A 118 -3.48 -10.38 -6.50
C LEU A 118 -2.69 -11.66 -6.75
N GLY A 119 -3.21 -12.76 -6.21
CA GLY A 119 -2.68 -14.10 -6.40
C GLY A 119 -1.81 -14.58 -5.25
N THR A 120 -1.62 -15.89 -5.22
CA THR A 120 -0.90 -16.58 -4.14
C THR A 120 0.58 -16.25 -4.19
N PHE A 121 1.08 -15.67 -3.11
CA PHE A 121 2.49 -15.34 -2.92
C PHE A 121 2.93 -15.78 -1.53
N ARG A 122 4.02 -16.53 -1.48
CA ARG A 122 4.69 -16.88 -0.22
C ARG A 122 5.95 -16.04 -0.09
N ASP A 123 5.97 -15.23 0.95
CA ASP A 123 7.09 -14.36 1.25
C ASP A 123 8.35 -15.17 1.60
N PRO A 124 9.48 -14.95 0.92
CA PRO A 124 10.68 -15.75 1.16
C PRO A 124 11.39 -15.42 2.49
N GLU A 125 11.14 -14.25 3.08
CA GLU A 125 11.81 -13.82 4.32
C GLU A 125 11.03 -14.20 5.59
N THR A 126 9.71 -14.13 5.52
CA THR A 126 8.79 -14.37 6.64
C THR A 126 8.07 -15.71 6.54
N GLY A 127 8.01 -16.31 5.35
CA GLY A 127 7.21 -17.50 5.07
C GLY A 127 5.71 -17.21 4.97
N PHE A 128 5.27 -15.96 5.11
CA PHE A 128 3.87 -15.56 5.12
C PHE A 128 3.22 -15.81 3.76
N LEU A 129 2.09 -16.51 3.74
CA LEU A 129 1.29 -16.71 2.53
C LEU A 129 0.27 -15.58 2.42
N SER A 130 0.12 -15.00 1.23
CA SER A 130 -0.86 -13.96 0.93
C SER A 130 -1.57 -14.21 -0.40
N ARG A 131 -2.86 -13.84 -0.48
CA ARG A 131 -3.64 -13.84 -1.73
C ARG A 131 -3.88 -12.44 -2.28
N VAL A 132 -3.93 -11.44 -1.39
CA VAL A 132 -4.09 -10.02 -1.72
C VAL A 132 -3.08 -9.21 -0.93
N ARG A 133 -2.38 -8.32 -1.63
CA ARG A 133 -1.28 -7.53 -1.10
C ARG A 133 -1.37 -6.08 -1.52
N LEU A 134 -0.86 -5.17 -0.70
CA LEU A 134 -0.44 -3.85 -1.14
C LEU A 134 1.08 -3.77 -1.14
N ALA A 135 1.67 -3.69 -2.34
CA ALA A 135 3.09 -3.43 -2.54
C ALA A 135 3.38 -1.92 -2.54
N ASP A 136 4.64 -1.55 -2.31
CA ASP A 136 5.10 -0.16 -2.32
C ASP A 136 4.24 0.77 -1.45
N ALA A 137 3.78 0.23 -0.32
CA ALA A 137 2.75 0.83 0.48
C ALA A 137 3.29 1.93 1.42
N SER A 138 2.41 2.87 1.72
CA SER A 138 2.52 3.89 2.75
C SER A 138 1.25 3.90 3.57
N TYR A 139 1.32 4.29 4.84
CA TYR A 139 0.14 4.35 5.71
C TYR A 139 0.20 5.58 6.59
N ASP A 140 -0.97 6.09 6.92
CA ASP A 140 -1.17 7.22 7.81
C ASP A 140 -2.31 6.91 8.78
N ARG A 141 -2.33 7.60 9.93
CA ARG A 141 -3.47 7.50 10.86
C ARG A 141 -4.72 8.07 10.17
N ALA A 142 -5.83 7.36 10.31
CA ALA A 142 -7.12 7.75 9.74
C ALA A 142 -7.76 8.92 10.49
#